data_AF-A0A5Y7EK37-F1
#
_entry.id   AF-A0A5Y7EK37-F1
#
_cell.length_a   1.000
_cell.length_b   1.000
_cell.length_c   1.000
_cell.angle_alpha   90.00
_cell.angle_beta   90.00
_cell.angle_gamma   90.00
#
_symmetry.space_group_name_H-M   'P 1'
#
loop_
_entity.id
_entity.type
_entity.pdbx_description
1 polymer ?
#
loop_
_entity_poly.entity_id
_entity_poly.type
_entity_poly.pdbx_seq_one_letter_code
_entity_poly.pdbx_strand_id
1 'polypeptide(L)'
;NKFLQENNPHKSFYFNGLSYKVDDPILFNENSSSFGEEFHNNLKGIITNIEEDEKTINFTIKINKIIQNINNNFKIVAKDDKGTEIKFSVARLNSDEEDDNSNIVPFQVAYAISIHKAQGLEYDKVSIVVADEIEEQVTHNIFYTAITRAKKELKIYWSAETENKILKSLKIKDINKDFHLFKNNIQNIKTLKN
;
A
#
# COMPACT_ATOMS: atom_id res chain seq x y z
N ASN A 1 0.70 -11.44 -1.94
CA ASN A 1 0.93 -11.43 -0.48
C ASN A 1 1.00 -12.83 0.10
N LYS A 2 -0.10 -13.57 0.21
CA LYS A 2 -0.12 -14.92 0.83
C LYS A 2 1.01 -15.85 0.33
N PHE A 3 1.11 -16.04 -0.98
CA PHE A 3 2.16 -16.87 -1.59
C PHE A 3 3.59 -16.44 -1.24
N LEU A 4 3.85 -15.14 -1.18
CA LEU A 4 5.19 -14.62 -0.83
C LEU A 4 5.46 -14.75 0.68
N GLN A 5 4.44 -14.59 1.51
CA GLN A 5 4.52 -14.76 2.95
C GLN A 5 4.69 -16.23 3.36
N GLU A 6 4.28 -17.19 2.53
CA GLU A 6 4.54 -18.61 2.76
C GLU A 6 6.04 -18.94 2.74
N ASN A 7 6.84 -18.18 1.99
CA ASN A 7 8.31 -18.30 1.98
C ASN A 7 8.97 -17.76 3.26
N ASN A 8 8.23 -17.01 4.09
CA ASN A 8 8.72 -16.56 5.39
C ASN A 8 8.69 -17.75 6.37
N PRO A 9 9.85 -18.23 6.88
CA PRO A 9 9.93 -19.42 7.72
C PRO A 9 9.45 -19.19 9.16
N HIS A 10 9.20 -17.94 9.55
CA HIS A 10 8.76 -17.63 10.91
C HIS A 10 7.35 -18.13 11.20
N LYS A 11 7.08 -18.37 12.49
CA LYS A 11 5.79 -18.81 13.00
C LYS A 11 4.69 -17.81 12.60
N SER A 12 3.58 -18.33 12.07
CA SER A 12 2.39 -17.56 11.75
C SER A 12 1.54 -17.31 12.99
N PHE A 13 1.16 -16.04 13.19
CA PHE A 13 0.19 -15.57 14.16
C PHE A 13 -1.08 -15.15 13.43
N TYR A 14 -2.22 -15.69 13.83
CA TYR A 14 -3.50 -15.43 13.17
C TYR A 14 -4.34 -14.46 13.98
N PHE A 15 -4.82 -13.41 13.33
CA PHE A 15 -5.66 -12.39 13.96
C PHE A 15 -6.61 -11.75 12.95
N ASN A 16 -7.90 -11.67 13.29
CA ASN A 16 -8.97 -11.13 12.44
C ASN A 16 -8.95 -11.67 10.99
N GLY A 17 -8.70 -12.98 10.84
CA GLY A 17 -8.65 -13.66 9.53
C GLY A 17 -7.37 -13.41 8.72
N LEU A 18 -6.41 -12.66 9.25
CA LEU A 18 -5.11 -12.38 8.63
C LEU A 18 -3.99 -13.13 9.36
N SER A 19 -2.92 -13.43 8.63
CA SER A 19 -1.69 -14.05 9.15
C SER A 19 -0.59 -13.01 9.21
N TYR A 20 0.17 -13.01 10.31
CA TYR A 20 1.32 -12.16 10.55
C TYR A 20 2.50 -13.02 10.99
N LYS A 21 3.69 -12.68 10.51
CA LYS A 21 4.96 -13.32 10.86
C LYS A 21 6.01 -12.26 11.15
N VAL A 22 6.98 -12.60 11.99
CA VAL A 22 8.21 -11.82 12.11
C VAL A 22 8.88 -11.75 10.74
N ASP A 23 9.50 -10.62 10.41
CA ASP A 23 10.07 -10.24 9.12
C ASP A 23 9.06 -10.00 7.99
N ASP A 24 7.75 -9.97 8.28
CA ASP A 24 6.79 -9.49 7.30
C ASP A 24 7.01 -8.00 7.00
N PRO A 25 7.17 -7.61 5.72
CA PRO A 25 7.09 -6.22 5.34
C PRO A 25 5.64 -5.75 5.46
N ILE A 26 5.44 -4.55 5.98
CA ILE A 26 4.11 -3.97 6.19
C ILE A 26 4.02 -2.56 5.62
N LEU A 27 2.79 -2.16 5.30
CA LEU A 27 2.41 -0.78 5.05
C LEU A 27 1.34 -0.35 6.04
N PHE A 28 1.55 0.78 6.69
CA PHE A 28 0.52 1.43 7.50
C PHE A 28 -0.68 1.81 6.63
N ASN A 29 -1.88 1.66 7.17
CA ASN A 29 -3.16 1.94 6.50
C ASN A 29 -3.77 3.26 7.00
N GLU A 30 -4.95 3.66 6.52
CA GLU A 30 -5.58 4.93 6.93
C GLU A 30 -5.88 5.03 8.43
N ASN A 31 -6.15 3.88 9.06
CA ASN A 31 -6.34 3.80 10.51
C ASN A 31 -5.06 4.17 11.26
N SER A 32 -3.89 4.12 10.61
CA SER A 32 -2.62 4.58 11.19
C SER A 32 -2.60 6.07 11.56
N SER A 33 -3.54 6.87 11.08
CA SER A 33 -3.51 8.33 11.31
C SER A 33 -3.93 8.72 12.74
N SER A 34 -4.75 7.89 13.40
CA SER A 34 -5.14 8.08 14.81
C SER A 34 -3.97 7.95 15.79
N PHE A 35 -2.83 7.48 15.29
CA PHE A 35 -1.64 7.12 16.04
C PHE A 35 -0.57 8.23 16.11
N GLY A 36 -0.75 9.31 15.36
CA GLY A 36 0.09 10.51 15.40
C GLY A 36 0.37 11.06 14.01
N GLU A 37 0.70 12.35 13.94
CA GLU A 37 0.91 13.06 12.66
C GLU A 37 2.04 12.48 11.79
N GLU A 38 2.99 11.78 12.41
CA GLU A 38 4.10 11.17 11.68
C GLU A 38 3.71 9.84 10.99
N PHE A 39 2.58 9.24 11.39
CA PHE A 39 2.02 8.03 10.81
C PHE A 39 1.01 8.37 9.72
N HIS A 40 1.35 8.00 8.50
CA HIS A 40 0.51 8.20 7.33
C HIS A 40 0.36 6.88 6.57
N ASN A 41 -0.72 6.81 5.79
CA ASN A 41 -0.97 5.70 4.89
C ASN A 41 0.26 5.46 3.99
N ASN A 42 0.60 4.19 3.78
CA ASN A 42 1.78 3.73 3.04
C ASN A 42 3.15 3.98 3.69
N LEU A 43 3.20 4.41 4.96
CA LEU A 43 4.46 4.34 5.71
C LEU A 43 4.94 2.89 5.77
N LYS A 44 6.24 2.68 5.52
CA LYS A 44 6.84 1.34 5.43
C LYS A 44 7.38 0.89 6.78
N GLY A 45 7.15 -0.37 7.11
CA GLY A 45 7.77 -1.01 8.27
C GLY A 45 8.04 -2.49 8.06
N ILE A 46 8.66 -3.11 9.05
CA ILE A 46 8.90 -4.55 9.13
C ILE A 46 8.52 -5.00 10.55
N ILE A 47 7.82 -6.12 10.66
CA ILE A 47 7.51 -6.72 11.96
C ILE A 47 8.78 -7.36 12.53
N THR A 48 9.30 -6.85 13.64
CA THR A 48 10.51 -7.40 14.29
C THR A 48 10.17 -8.38 15.40
N ASN A 49 8.99 -8.26 16.02
CA ASN A 49 8.53 -9.19 17.05
C ASN A 49 7.00 -9.23 17.15
N ILE A 50 6.46 -10.39 17.52
CA ILE A 50 5.04 -10.61 17.80
C ILE A 50 4.94 -11.41 19.09
N GLU A 51 4.24 -10.87 20.08
CA GLU A 51 3.93 -11.55 21.35
C GLU A 51 2.41 -11.67 21.48
N GLU A 52 1.93 -12.86 21.80
CA GLU A 52 0.51 -13.17 21.94
C GLU A 52 0.19 -13.40 23.41
N ASP A 53 -0.70 -12.57 23.97
CA ASP A 53 -1.28 -12.73 25.29
C ASP A 53 -2.75 -13.19 25.16
N GLU A 54 -3.37 -13.59 26.28
CA GLU A 54 -4.77 -14.07 26.29
C GLU A 54 -5.76 -13.03 25.73
N LYS A 55 -5.49 -11.73 25.96
CA LYS A 55 -6.40 -10.63 25.61
C LYS A 55 -5.86 -9.72 24.51
N THR A 56 -4.58 -9.78 24.18
CA THR A 56 -3.93 -8.81 23.30
C THR A 56 -2.87 -9.47 22.41
N ILE A 57 -2.58 -8.85 21.28
CA ILE A 57 -1.38 -9.14 20.48
C ILE A 57 -0.50 -7.91 20.50
N ASN A 58 0.75 -8.08 20.90
CA ASN A 58 1.75 -7.02 20.90
C ASN A 58 2.61 -7.14 19.63
N PHE A 59 2.64 -6.07 18.85
CA PHE A 59 3.50 -5.96 17.67
C PHE A 59 4.66 -5.04 17.97
N THR A 60 5.86 -5.45 17.58
CA THR A 60 7.03 -4.56 17.48
C THR A 60 7.37 -4.37 16.01
N ILE A 61 7.41 -3.11 15.58
CA ILE A 61 7.58 -2.72 14.18
C ILE A 61 8.80 -1.79 14.06
N LYS A 62 9.71 -2.12 13.14
CA LYS A 62 10.77 -1.21 12.72
C LYS A 62 10.32 -0.38 11.53
N ILE A 63 10.44 0.94 11.64
CA ILE A 63 10.08 1.92 10.62
C ILE A 63 11.37 2.57 10.13
N ASN A 64 11.56 2.64 8.81
CA ASN A 64 12.72 3.26 8.18
C ASN A 64 12.63 4.80 8.14
N LYS A 65 12.25 5.40 9.27
CA LYS A 65 12.14 6.85 9.50
C LYS A 65 12.40 7.12 10.98
N ILE A 66 13.09 8.21 11.28
CA ILE A 66 13.22 8.70 12.66
C ILE A 66 11.92 9.39 13.04
N ILE A 67 11.19 8.79 13.98
CA ILE A 67 9.94 9.31 14.54
C ILE A 67 10.28 9.94 15.88
N GLN A 68 9.91 11.21 16.07
CA GLN A 68 10.23 11.96 17.28
C GLN A 68 9.16 11.76 18.35
N ASN A 69 7.90 11.94 17.95
CA ASN A 69 6.76 11.94 18.85
C ASN A 69 5.78 10.84 18.43
N ILE A 70 5.29 10.13 19.43
CA ILE A 70 4.24 9.13 19.29
C ILE A 70 3.15 9.46 20.31
N ASN A 71 1.91 9.11 19.99
CA ASN A 71 0.83 9.22 20.97
C ASN A 71 0.92 8.08 22.01
N ASN A 72 0.06 8.12 23.03
CA ASN A 72 0.07 7.16 24.14
C ASN A 72 -0.16 5.69 23.73
N ASN A 73 -0.58 5.43 22.49
CA ASN A 73 -0.92 4.09 22.02
C ASN A 73 0.31 3.29 21.54
N PHE A 74 1.47 3.92 21.39
CA PHE A 74 2.75 3.23 21.13
C PHE A 74 3.75 3.50 22.23
N LYS A 75 4.82 2.70 22.20
CA LYS A 75 6.05 2.96 22.92
C LYS A 75 7.20 2.87 21.94
N ILE A 76 8.06 3.88 21.90
CA ILE A 76 9.34 3.76 21.20
C ILE A 76 10.19 2.79 22.03
N VAL A 77 10.61 1.69 21.40
CA VAL A 77 11.48 0.68 22.02
C VAL A 77 12.94 1.06 21.78
N ALA A 78 13.25 1.50 20.56
CA ALA A 78 14.60 1.89 20.17
C ALA A 78 14.58 2.93 19.05
N LYS A 79 15.66 3.69 18.94
CA LYS A 79 15.99 4.54 17.78
C LYS A 79 17.43 4.24 17.39
N ASP A 80 17.66 3.99 16.11
CA ASP A 80 18.99 3.84 15.54
C ASP A 80 19.17 4.76 14.32
N ASP A 81 20.34 4.69 13.69
CA ASP A 81 20.65 5.43 12.46
C ASP A 81 19.79 5.01 11.25
N LYS A 82 19.12 3.85 11.34
CA LYS A 82 18.35 3.25 10.25
C LYS A 82 16.84 3.45 10.42
N GLY A 83 16.36 3.83 11.60
CA GLY A 83 14.93 3.95 11.85
C GLY A 83 14.50 4.03 13.32
N THR A 84 13.20 3.93 13.51
CA THR A 84 12.56 3.87 14.83
C THR A 84 11.84 2.55 14.99
N GLU A 85 12.03 1.92 16.15
CA GLU A 85 11.30 0.72 16.53
C GLU A 85 10.21 1.09 17.54
N ILE A 86 8.98 0.70 17.23
CA ILE A 86 7.80 0.98 18.04
C ILE A 86 7.12 -0.30 18.46
N LYS A 87 6.53 -0.30 19.65
CA LYS A 87 5.70 -1.38 20.17
C LYS A 87 4.30 -0.88 20.48
N PHE A 88 3.30 -1.67 20.13
CA PHE A 88 1.90 -1.41 20.45
C PHE A 88 1.11 -2.70 20.61
N SER A 89 -0.08 -2.58 21.19
CA SER A 89 -0.95 -3.70 21.52
C SER A 89 -2.28 -3.55 20.79
N VAL A 90 -2.80 -4.67 20.28
CA VAL A 90 -4.14 -4.76 19.68
C VAL A 90 -4.96 -5.75 20.49
N ALA A 91 -6.15 -5.34 20.92
CA ALA A 91 -7.04 -6.17 21.75
C ALA A 91 -7.72 -7.26 20.92
N ARG A 92 -7.80 -8.49 21.46
CA ARG A 92 -8.70 -9.53 20.98
C ARG A 92 -10.08 -9.22 21.55
N LEU A 93 -11.09 -9.02 20.70
CA LEU A 93 -12.46 -8.73 21.15
C LEU A 93 -12.90 -9.72 22.22
N ASN A 94 -13.06 -9.21 23.44
CA ASN A 94 -13.80 -9.86 24.52
C ASN A 94 -15.00 -8.95 24.82
N SER A 95 -16.06 -9.19 24.05
CA SER A 95 -17.50 -8.86 24.22
C SER A 95 -18.05 -7.66 25.01
N ASP A 96 -17.33 -6.79 25.73
CA ASP A 96 -18.00 -5.83 26.64
C ASP A 96 -17.39 -4.41 26.74
N GLU A 97 -16.40 -4.03 25.92
CA GLU A 97 -15.84 -2.67 25.92
C GLU A 97 -15.99 -1.98 24.55
N GLU A 98 -16.81 -0.93 24.51
CA GLU A 98 -17.14 -0.08 23.34
C GLU A 98 -15.99 0.87 22.94
N ASP A 99 -14.72 0.45 23.02
CA ASP A 99 -13.61 1.23 22.43
C ASP A 99 -13.27 0.68 21.05
N ASP A 100 -14.04 1.13 20.06
CA ASP A 100 -14.14 0.61 18.68
C ASP A 100 -12.79 0.50 17.92
N ASN A 101 -11.74 1.19 18.36
CA ASN A 101 -10.46 1.24 17.65
C ASN A 101 -9.36 0.32 18.23
N SER A 102 -9.56 -0.28 19.41
CA SER A 102 -8.53 -1.06 20.10
C SER A 102 -8.21 -2.41 19.44
N ASN A 103 -9.10 -2.92 18.59
CA ASN A 103 -8.97 -4.20 17.87
C ASN A 103 -8.47 -4.04 16.41
N ILE A 104 -8.23 -2.81 15.96
CA ILE A 104 -7.85 -2.55 14.57
C ILE A 104 -6.33 -2.61 14.41
N VAL A 105 -5.86 -3.51 13.55
CA VAL A 105 -4.45 -3.52 13.13
C VAL A 105 -4.19 -2.34 12.18
N PRO A 106 -3.26 -1.43 12.50
CA PRO A 106 -3.06 -0.18 11.75
C PRO A 106 -2.17 -0.34 10.51
N PHE A 107 -1.94 -1.58 10.08
CA PHE A 107 -1.10 -1.91 8.95
C PHE A 107 -1.62 -3.15 8.23
N GLN A 108 -1.03 -3.43 7.07
CA GLN A 108 -1.25 -4.66 6.31
C GLN A 108 0.10 -5.21 5.84
N VAL A 109 0.19 -6.54 5.70
CA VAL A 109 1.34 -7.20 5.09
C VAL A 109 1.45 -6.79 3.62
N ALA A 110 2.67 -6.47 3.19
CA ALA A 110 2.96 -5.75 1.96
C ALA A 110 4.13 -6.33 1.15
N TYR A 111 4.17 -7.66 0.99
CA TYR A 111 5.09 -8.31 0.04
C TYR A 111 4.86 -7.87 -1.42
N ALA A 112 3.59 -7.61 -1.76
CA ALA A 112 3.16 -7.04 -3.02
C ALA A 112 1.97 -6.12 -2.77
N ILE A 113 1.90 -5.00 -3.50
CA ILE A 113 0.81 -4.03 -3.40
C ILE A 113 0.13 -3.85 -4.75
N SER A 114 -1.17 -3.54 -4.71
CA SER A 114 -1.88 -3.17 -5.93
C SER A 114 -1.39 -1.82 -6.44
N ILE A 115 -1.50 -1.60 -7.75
CA ILE A 115 -1.08 -0.35 -8.40
C ILE A 115 -1.80 0.85 -7.78
N HIS A 116 -3.08 0.70 -7.46
CA HIS A 116 -3.88 1.73 -6.79
C HIS A 116 -3.29 2.13 -5.42
N LYS A 117 -2.84 1.16 -4.61
CA LYS A 117 -2.21 1.44 -3.30
C LYS A 117 -0.81 2.05 -3.42
N ALA A 118 -0.15 1.87 -4.57
CA ALA A 118 1.14 2.48 -4.88
C ALA A 118 1.03 3.93 -5.36
N GLN A 119 -0.14 4.57 -5.27
CA GLN A 119 -0.31 5.95 -5.73
C GLN A 119 0.55 6.94 -4.93
N GLY A 120 1.32 7.79 -5.61
CA GLY A 120 2.24 8.75 -4.97
C GLY A 120 3.53 8.14 -4.43
N LEU A 121 3.73 6.83 -4.58
CA LEU A 121 4.96 6.14 -4.24
C LEU A 121 5.80 5.93 -5.49
N GLU A 122 7.12 5.97 -5.34
CA GLU A 122 8.07 5.63 -6.40
C GLU A 122 9.18 4.75 -5.82
N TYR A 123 9.73 3.87 -6.66
CA TYR A 123 10.72 2.88 -6.25
C TYR A 123 11.85 2.79 -7.27
N ASP A 124 13.07 2.54 -6.81
CA ASP A 124 14.22 2.34 -7.70
C ASP A 124 14.01 1.17 -8.65
N LYS A 125 13.43 0.08 -8.14
CA LYS A 125 13.13 -1.13 -8.90
C LYS A 125 11.70 -1.54 -8.68
N VAL A 126 10.96 -1.82 -9.75
CA VAL A 126 9.57 -2.29 -9.71
C VAL A 126 9.45 -3.58 -10.51
N SER A 127 8.75 -4.55 -9.93
CA SER A 127 8.29 -5.75 -10.63
C SER A 127 6.77 -5.74 -10.69
N ILE A 128 6.21 -5.69 -11.89
CA ILE A 128 4.77 -5.76 -12.14
C ILE A 128 4.43 -7.20 -12.47
N VAL A 129 3.40 -7.76 -11.83
CA VAL A 129 2.85 -9.07 -12.16
C VAL A 129 1.42 -8.85 -12.62
N VAL A 130 1.10 -9.29 -13.84
CA VAL A 130 -0.26 -9.31 -14.36
C VAL A 130 -0.67 -10.76 -14.55
N ALA A 131 -1.70 -11.17 -13.82
CA ALA A 131 -2.31 -12.48 -13.97
C ALA A 131 -3.40 -12.42 -15.04
N ASP A 132 -3.58 -13.53 -15.76
CA ASP A 132 -4.49 -13.62 -16.90
C ASP A 132 -5.94 -13.31 -16.48
N GLU A 133 -6.34 -13.61 -15.24
CA GLU A 133 -7.71 -13.40 -14.76
C GLU A 133 -8.07 -11.92 -14.53
N ILE A 134 -7.07 -11.05 -14.39
CA ILE A 134 -7.27 -9.61 -14.10
C ILE A 134 -6.87 -8.72 -15.27
N GLU A 135 -6.44 -9.30 -16.40
CA GLU A 135 -5.91 -8.53 -17.53
C GLU A 135 -6.92 -7.51 -18.09
N GLU A 136 -8.22 -7.82 -18.05
CA GLU A 136 -9.28 -6.94 -18.55
C GLU A 136 -9.47 -5.69 -17.69
N GLN A 137 -9.04 -5.76 -16.43
CA GLN A 137 -9.05 -4.62 -15.51
C GLN A 137 -7.81 -3.72 -15.72
N VAL A 138 -6.80 -4.18 -16.47
CA VAL A 138 -5.58 -3.41 -16.73
C VAL A 138 -5.84 -2.41 -17.86
N THR A 139 -6.37 -1.25 -17.48
CA THR A 139 -6.53 -0.11 -18.40
C THR A 139 -5.17 0.53 -18.72
N HIS A 140 -5.12 1.29 -19.82
CA HIS A 140 -3.95 2.10 -20.21
C HIS A 140 -3.43 2.96 -19.05
N ASN A 141 -4.33 3.60 -18.29
CA ASN A 141 -3.95 4.47 -17.17
C ASN A 141 -3.34 3.69 -16.01
N ILE A 142 -3.91 2.52 -15.67
CA ILE A 142 -3.39 1.66 -14.61
C ILE A 142 -2.00 1.16 -14.98
N PHE A 143 -1.83 0.69 -16.21
CA PHE A 143 -0.56 0.19 -16.70
C PHE A 143 0.51 1.29 -16.77
N TYR A 144 0.16 2.46 -17.30
CA TYR A 144 1.04 3.64 -17.31
C TYR A 144 1.43 4.08 -15.89
N THR A 145 0.47 4.08 -14.95
CA THR A 145 0.73 4.40 -13.55
C THR A 145 1.73 3.41 -12.95
N ALA A 146 1.59 2.12 -13.25
CA ALA A 146 2.50 1.08 -12.78
C ALA A 146 3.92 1.26 -13.33
N ILE A 147 4.06 1.55 -14.63
CA ILE A 147 5.36 1.82 -15.28
C ILE A 147 6.04 3.03 -14.62
N THR A 148 5.31 4.13 -14.43
CA THR A 148 5.86 5.37 -13.86
C THR A 148 6.24 5.26 -12.38
N ARG A 149 5.91 4.16 -11.68
CA ARG A 149 6.42 3.91 -10.32
C ARG A 149 7.92 3.60 -10.31
N ALA A 150 8.50 3.14 -11.42
CA ALA A 150 9.89 2.71 -11.50
C ALA A 150 10.83 3.88 -11.84
N LYS A 151 11.87 4.11 -11.02
CA LYS A 151 12.89 5.13 -11.28
C LYS A 151 14.06 4.64 -12.11
N LYS A 152 14.51 3.39 -11.90
CA LYS A 152 15.73 2.85 -12.50
C LYS A 152 15.50 1.54 -13.25
N GLU A 153 14.73 0.61 -12.69
CA GLU A 153 14.52 -0.72 -13.27
C GLU A 153 13.05 -1.11 -13.21
N LEU A 154 12.52 -1.59 -14.34
CA LEU A 154 11.18 -2.15 -14.45
C LEU A 154 11.25 -3.56 -15.01
N LYS A 155 10.60 -4.50 -14.34
CA LYS A 155 10.35 -5.86 -14.83
C LYS A 155 8.85 -6.12 -14.86
N ILE A 156 8.39 -6.80 -15.90
CA ILE A 156 6.97 -7.13 -16.06
C ILE A 156 6.87 -8.64 -16.30
N TYR A 157 5.98 -9.28 -15.54
CA TYR A 157 5.69 -10.70 -15.61
C TYR A 157 4.22 -10.87 -15.99
N TRP A 158 3.98 -11.51 -17.13
CA TRP A 158 2.67 -11.80 -17.71
C TRP A 158 2.79 -12.98 -18.67
N SER A 159 1.66 -13.55 -19.09
CA SER A 159 1.63 -14.51 -20.20
C SER A 159 1.84 -13.79 -21.55
N ALA A 160 2.21 -14.53 -22.58
CA ALA A 160 2.32 -14.00 -23.94
C ALA A 160 0.97 -13.50 -24.49
N GLU A 161 -0.14 -14.06 -24.00
CA GLU A 161 -1.49 -13.63 -24.38
C GLU A 161 -1.82 -12.27 -23.76
N THR A 162 -1.62 -12.14 -22.44
CA THR A 162 -1.83 -10.89 -21.70
C THR A 162 -0.94 -9.77 -22.21
N GLU A 163 0.32 -10.06 -22.53
CA GLU A 163 1.22 -9.11 -23.19
C GLU A 163 0.60 -8.55 -24.46
N ASN A 164 0.19 -9.43 -25.37
CA ASN A 164 -0.39 -9.04 -26.65
C ASN A 164 -1.67 -8.21 -26.47
N LYS A 165 -2.52 -8.58 -25.51
CA LYS A 165 -3.78 -7.87 -25.25
C LYS A 165 -3.54 -6.48 -24.69
N ILE A 166 -2.69 -6.37 -23.66
CA ILE A 166 -2.34 -5.08 -23.06
C ILE A 166 -1.68 -4.19 -24.10
N LEU A 167 -0.65 -4.66 -24.82
CA LEU A 167 0.05 -3.84 -25.81
C LEU A 167 -0.87 -3.36 -26.94
N LYS A 168 -1.79 -4.20 -27.43
CA LYS A 168 -2.79 -3.78 -28.43
C LYS A 168 -3.79 -2.73 -27.89
N SER A 169 -4.05 -2.75 -26.59
CA SER A 169 -4.91 -1.77 -25.93
C SER A 169 -4.23 -0.40 -25.74
N LEU A 170 -2.89 -0.34 -25.77
CA LEU A 170 -2.12 0.89 -25.64
C LEU A 170 -2.22 1.71 -26.93
N LYS A 171 -3.35 2.38 -27.13
CA LYS A 171 -3.51 3.34 -28.21
C LYS A 171 -3.01 4.70 -27.77
N ILE A 172 -2.26 5.37 -28.65
CA ILE A 172 -1.92 6.79 -28.47
C ILE A 172 -3.24 7.55 -28.39
N LYS A 173 -3.46 8.24 -27.27
CA LYS A 173 -4.65 9.04 -27.07
C LYS A 173 -4.66 10.14 -28.14
N ASP A 174 -5.70 10.20 -28.97
CA ASP A 174 -5.81 11.20 -30.02
C ASP A 174 -6.13 12.58 -29.41
N ILE A 175 -5.08 13.34 -29.13
CA ILE A 175 -5.15 14.68 -28.53
C ILE A 175 -5.95 15.65 -29.41
N ASN A 176 -6.10 15.38 -30.71
CA ASN A 176 -6.84 16.26 -31.62
C ASN A 176 -8.32 16.33 -31.23
N LYS A 177 -8.93 15.20 -30.85
CA LYS A 177 -10.35 15.18 -30.45
C LYS A 177 -10.60 16.05 -29.22
N ASP A 178 -9.71 15.95 -28.22
CA ASP A 178 -9.78 16.75 -27.00
C ASP A 178 -9.51 18.24 -27.31
N PHE A 179 -8.51 18.54 -28.15
CA PHE A 179 -8.23 19.90 -28.60
C PHE A 179 -9.45 20.55 -29.29
N HIS A 180 -10.14 19.80 -30.16
CA HIS A 180 -11.35 20.28 -30.83
C HIS A 180 -12.51 20.54 -29.85
N LEU A 181 -12.70 19.69 -28.83
CA LEU A 181 -13.68 19.92 -27.76
C LEU A 181 -13.34 21.16 -26.94
N PHE A 182 -12.08 21.33 -26.53
CA PHE A 182 -11.61 22.52 -25.81
C PHE A 182 -11.78 23.80 -26.65
N LYS A 183 -11.40 23.76 -27.93
CA LYS A 183 -11.52 24.90 -28.84
C LYS A 183 -12.98 25.33 -29.03
N ASN A 184 -13.90 24.37 -29.22
CA ASN A 184 -15.33 24.67 -29.37
C ASN A 184 -15.93 25.26 -28.09
N ASN A 185 -15.55 24.75 -26.92
CA ASN A 185 -16.02 25.28 -25.64
C ASN A 185 -15.51 26.71 -25.38
N ILE A 186 -14.26 27.01 -25.74
CA ILE A 186 -13.69 28.37 -25.65
C ILE A 186 -14.40 29.33 -26.61
N GLN A 187 -14.75 28.87 -27.82
CA GLN A 187 -15.51 29.69 -28.78
C GLN A 187 -16.92 30.00 -28.26
N ASN A 188 -17.64 29.01 -27.71
CA ASN A 188 -18.98 29.21 -27.15
C ASN A 188 -19.01 30.19 -25.95
N ILE A 189 -17.96 30.19 -25.11
CA ILE A 189 -17.84 31.14 -23.99
C ILE A 189 -17.67 32.59 -24.49
N LYS A 190 -17.01 32.79 -25.63
CA LYS A 190 -16.87 34.12 -26.25
C LYS A 190 -18.20 34.60 -26.86
N THR A 191 -19.02 33.70 -27.38
CA THR A 191 -20.32 34.05 -28.00
C THR A 191 -21.40 34.39 -26.97
N LEU A 192 -21.34 33.83 -25.76
CA LEU A 192 -22.30 34.08 -24.67
C LEU A 192 -22.08 35.41 -23.91
N LYS A 193 -21.00 36.14 -24.20
CA LYS A 193 -20.65 37.42 -23.57
C LYS A 193 -21.09 38.66 -24.37
N ASN A 194 -21.88 38.50 -25.42
CA ASN A 194 -22.44 39.59 -26.22
C ASN A 194 -23.96 39.72 -26.02
#